data_AF-A0A928ZF53-F1
#
_entry.id   AF-A0A928ZF53-F1
#
_cell.length_a   1.000
_cell.length_b   1.000
_cell.length_c   1.000
_cell.angle_alpha   90.00
_cell.angle_beta   90.00
_cell.angle_gamma   90.00
#
_symmetry.space_group_name_H-M   'P 1'
#
loop_
_entity.id
_entity.type
_entity.pdbx_description
1 polymer ?
#
loop_
_entity_poly.entity_id
_entity_poly.type
_entity_poly.pdbx_seq_one_letter_code
_entity_poly.pdbx_strand_id
1 'polypeptide(L)'
;MNTKLVESLVQVINSLSSEEKKLLEEKLQHQSDWEKQRNRIIERAKKIHARRGGKPFKPSVTKIIHQMREERDEQLMPTYQPSNLSLCR
;
A
#
# COMPACT_ATOMS: atom_id res chain seq x y z
N MET A 1 -26.22 6.18 14.39
CA MET A 1 -25.53 7.37 13.84
C MET A 1 -26.30 8.61 14.29
N ASN A 2 -25.64 9.64 14.84
CA ASN A 2 -26.34 10.84 15.32
C ASN A 2 -26.56 11.82 14.16
N THR A 3 -27.70 11.71 13.48
CA THR A 3 -28.01 12.45 12.24
C THR A 3 -28.20 13.95 12.48
N LYS A 4 -28.80 14.34 13.62
CA LYS A 4 -28.99 15.76 13.99
C LYS A 4 -27.68 16.52 14.13
N LEU A 5 -26.67 15.88 14.69
CA LEU A 5 -25.33 16.46 14.82
C LEU A 5 -24.68 16.67 13.45
N VAL A 6 -24.80 15.67 12.57
CA VAL A 6 -24.23 15.73 11.21
C VAL A 6 -24.89 16.84 10.39
N GLU A 7 -26.22 16.95 10.45
CA GLU A 7 -26.97 18.01 9.75
C GLU A 7 -26.58 19.41 10.22
N SER A 8 -26.42 19.60 11.53
CA SER A 8 -25.96 20.87 12.11
C SER A 8 -24.54 21.24 11.62
N LEU A 9 -23.63 20.27 11.59
CA LEU A 9 -22.27 20.49 11.07
C LEU A 9 -22.27 20.88 9.58
N VAL A 10 -23.11 20.24 8.77
CA VAL A 10 -23.25 20.58 7.34
C VAL A 10 -23.74 22.01 7.15
N GLN A 11 -24.71 22.46 7.95
CA GLN A 11 -25.20 23.83 7.91
C GLN A 11 -24.10 24.84 8.26
N VAL A 12 -23.33 24.56 9.32
CA VAL A 12 -22.19 25.41 9.71
C VAL A 12 -21.16 25.48 8.59
N ILE A 13 -20.75 24.34 8.01
CA ILE A 13 -19.77 24.30 6.91
C ILE A 13 -20.25 25.09 5.70
N ASN A 14 -21.53 24.99 5.36
CA ASN A 14 -22.10 25.72 4.22
C ASN A 14 -22.11 27.24 4.43
N SER A 15 -22.27 27.68 5.68
CA SER A 15 -22.27 29.10 6.07
C SER A 15 -20.90 29.78 6.06
N LEU A 16 -19.81 29.00 6.03
CA LEU A 16 -18.44 29.53 6.02
C LEU A 16 -18.13 30.28 4.72
N SER A 17 -17.37 31.36 4.85
CA SER A 17 -16.76 32.07 3.72
C SER A 17 -15.71 31.21 3.01
N SER A 18 -15.29 31.61 1.81
CA SER A 18 -14.24 30.90 1.06
C SER A 18 -12.92 30.78 1.84
N GLU A 19 -12.56 31.80 2.60
CA GLU A 19 -11.33 31.83 3.41
C GLU A 19 -11.43 30.88 4.60
N GLU A 20 -12.58 30.87 5.29
CA GLU A 20 -12.83 29.97 6.42
C GLU A 20 -12.97 28.52 5.97
N LYS A 21 -13.55 28.26 4.79
CA LYS A 21 -13.57 26.92 4.19
C LYS A 21 -12.16 26.42 3.89
N LYS A 22 -11.29 27.28 3.36
CA LYS A 22 -9.89 26.95 3.13
C LYS A 22 -9.15 26.66 4.44
N LEU A 23 -9.35 27.47 5.48
CA LEU A 23 -8.76 27.23 6.80
C LEU A 23 -9.30 25.94 7.45
N LEU A 24 -10.60 25.68 7.27
CA LEU A 24 -11.24 24.45 7.74
C LEU A 24 -10.66 23.24 7.01
N GLU A 25 -10.51 23.30 5.68
CA GLU A 25 -9.84 22.26 4.89
C GLU A 25 -8.38 22.06 5.31
N GLU A 26 -7.63 23.12 5.62
CA GLU A 26 -6.25 22.99 6.13
C GLU A 26 -6.20 22.31 7.51
N LYS A 27 -7.22 22.51 8.36
CA LYS A 27 -7.33 21.87 9.68
C LYS A 27 -7.93 20.45 9.62
N LEU A 28 -8.84 20.20 8.68
CA LEU A 28 -9.52 18.93 8.44
C LEU A 28 -8.77 18.01 7.49
N GLN A 29 -7.86 18.57 6.68
CA GLN A 29 -6.70 17.84 6.21
C GLN A 29 -6.01 17.39 7.48
N HIS A 30 -6.44 16.22 7.92
CA HIS A 30 -5.69 15.32 8.74
C HIS A 30 -4.23 15.58 8.38
N GLN A 31 -3.40 15.79 9.39
CA GLN A 31 -2.05 15.27 9.37
C GLN A 31 -2.14 13.75 9.13
N SER A 32 -2.70 13.37 7.98
CA SER A 32 -2.62 12.06 7.40
C SER A 32 -1.15 11.86 7.41
N ASP A 33 -0.75 10.76 8.02
CA ASP A 33 0.63 10.43 8.31
C ASP A 33 1.49 10.37 7.03
N TRP A 34 1.10 10.94 5.89
CA TRP A 34 1.85 11.11 4.65
C TRP A 34 3.29 11.53 4.92
N GLU A 35 3.55 12.49 5.81
CA GLU A 35 4.92 12.88 6.13
C GLU A 35 5.64 11.79 6.92
N LYS A 36 4.96 11.15 7.89
CA LYS A 36 5.51 9.99 8.61
C LYS A 36 5.72 8.78 7.69
N GLN A 37 4.83 8.53 6.73
CA GLN A 37 4.92 7.45 5.76
C GLN A 37 6.01 7.72 4.75
N ARG A 38 6.13 8.97 4.29
CA ARG A 38 7.25 9.41 3.45
C ARG A 38 8.57 9.19 4.17
N ASN A 39 8.67 9.56 5.44
CA ASN A 39 9.87 9.32 6.24
C ASN A 39 10.15 7.82 6.41
N ARG A 40 9.12 7.00 6.65
CA ARG A 40 9.25 5.53 6.68
C ARG A 40 9.72 4.94 5.35
N ILE A 41 9.21 5.44 4.21
CA ILE A 41 9.63 5.01 2.87
C ILE A 41 11.11 5.35 2.64
N ILE A 42 11.52 6.58 2.96
CA ILE A 42 12.91 7.02 2.82
C ILE A 42 13.85 6.16 3.67
N GLU A 43 13.50 5.91 4.94
CA GLU A 43 14.32 5.09 5.83
C GLU A 43 14.42 3.63 5.36
N ARG A 44 13.33 3.07 4.83
CA ARG A 44 13.35 1.73 4.21
C ARG A 44 14.25 1.71 2.97
N ALA A 45 14.16 2.72 2.11
CA ALA A 45 15.00 2.82 0.92
C ALA A 45 16.49 2.88 1.28
N LYS A 46 16.86 3.69 2.29
CA LYS A 46 18.25 3.75 2.81
C LYS A 46 18.72 2.39 3.32
N LYS A 47 17.90 1.69 4.10
CA LYS A 47 18.24 0.34 4.61
C LYS A 47 18.43 -0.67 3.48
N ILE A 48 17.57 -0.64 2.46
CA ILE A 48 17.70 -1.51 1.27
C ILE A 48 18.98 -1.18 0.51
N HIS A 49 19.28 0.11 0.31
CA HIS A 49 20.49 0.55 -0.37
C HIS A 49 21.76 0.12 0.38
N ALA A 50 21.79 0.29 1.71
CA ALA A 50 22.90 -0.13 2.56
C ALA A 50 23.13 -1.65 2.53
N ARG A 51 22.06 -2.46 2.66
CA ARG A 51 22.14 -3.94 2.55
C ARG A 51 22.74 -4.40 1.22
N ARG A 52 22.60 -3.58 0.17
CA ARG A 52 23.05 -3.90 -1.19
C ARG A 52 24.42 -3.30 -1.50
N GLY A 53 25.10 -2.73 -0.49
CA GLY A 53 26.40 -2.08 -0.65
C GLY A 53 26.37 -0.93 -1.66
N GLY A 54 25.23 -0.24 -1.76
CA GLY A 54 25.01 0.84 -2.73
C GLY A 54 24.84 0.41 -4.18
N LYS A 55 24.74 -0.89 -4.47
CA LYS A 55 24.59 -1.38 -5.85
C LYS A 55 23.14 -1.21 -6.33
N PRO A 56 22.90 -0.80 -7.61
CA PRO A 56 21.56 -0.72 -8.20
C PRO A 56 20.81 -2.06 -8.19
N PHE A 57 19.48 -2.04 -8.05
CA PHE A 57 18.66 -3.28 -8.07
C PHE A 57 18.53 -3.80 -9.50
N LYS A 58 19.46 -4.69 -9.85
CA LYS A 58 19.52 -5.38 -11.13
C LYS A 58 19.66 -6.89 -10.88
N PRO A 59 18.59 -7.59 -10.46
CA PRO A 59 18.63 -9.04 -10.43
C PRO A 59 18.91 -9.57 -11.84
N SER A 60 19.66 -10.67 -11.96
CA SER A 60 19.83 -11.33 -13.26
C SER A 60 18.50 -11.91 -13.73
N VAL A 61 18.33 -12.04 -15.05
CA VAL A 61 17.13 -12.68 -15.64
C VAL A 61 16.93 -14.08 -15.05
N THR A 62 18.02 -14.84 -14.88
CA THR A 62 17.98 -16.16 -14.23
C THR A 62 17.41 -16.10 -12.82
N LYS A 63 17.81 -15.10 -12.02
CA LYS A 63 17.32 -14.93 -10.65
C LYS A 63 15.83 -14.54 -10.63
N ILE A 64 15.39 -13.73 -11.58
CA ILE A 64 13.97 -13.38 -11.74
C ILE A 64 13.16 -14.64 -12.08
N ILE A 65 13.59 -15.41 -13.08
CA ILE A 65 12.92 -16.65 -13.49
C ILE A 65 12.83 -17.64 -12.33
N HIS A 66 13.92 -17.79 -11.56
CA HIS A 66 13.92 -18.67 -10.39
C HIS A 66 12.89 -18.21 -9.36
N GLN A 67 12.89 -16.92 -8.99
CA GLN A 67 11.93 -16.38 -8.02
C GLN A 67 10.48 -16.59 -8.48
N MET A 68 10.20 -16.36 -9.76
CA MET A 68 8.86 -16.58 -10.35
C MET A 68 8.42 -18.04 -10.33
N ARG A 69 9.36 -19.00 -10.34
CA ARG A 69 9.04 -20.44 -10.23
C ARG A 69 8.67 -20.78 -8.78
N GLU A 70 9.49 -20.36 -7.82
CA GLU A 70 9.19 -20.57 -6.39
C GLU A 70 7.81 -20.00 -6.01
N GLU A 71 7.53 -18.76 -6.41
CA GLU A 71 6.23 -18.11 -6.12
C GLU A 71 5.05 -18.84 -6.77
N ARG A 72 5.26 -19.43 -7.96
CA ARG A 72 4.23 -20.23 -8.63
C ARG A 72 4.03 -21.56 -7.93
N ASP A 73 5.11 -22.22 -7.53
CA ASP A 73 5.05 -23.50 -6.84
C ASP A 73 4.35 -23.32 -5.48
N GLU A 74 4.65 -22.25 -4.74
CA GLU A 74 3.92 -21.90 -3.50
C GLU A 74 2.41 -21.67 -3.73
N GLN A 75 2.00 -21.11 -4.87
CA GLN A 75 0.59 -20.93 -5.22
C GLN A 75 -0.09 -22.24 -5.63
N LEU A 76 0.64 -23.14 -6.28
CA LEU A 76 0.11 -24.39 -6.82
C LEU A 76 0.10 -25.54 -5.81
N MET A 77 1.07 -25.57 -4.88
CA MET A 77 1.19 -26.61 -3.84
C MET A 77 -0.08 -26.77 -2.98
N PRO A 78 -0.79 -25.70 -2.56
CA PRO A 78 -2.08 -25.81 -1.86
C PRO A 78 -3.21 -26.40 -2.73
N THR A 79 -3.12 -26.26 -4.05
CA THR A 79 -4.13 -26.75 -5.01
C THR A 79 -3.81 -28.13 -5.57
N TYR A 80 -2.67 -28.72 -5.18
CA TYR A 80 -2.25 -30.03 -5.63
C TYR A 80 -3.15 -31.12 -5.03
N GLN A 81 -4.15 -31.57 -5.79
CA GLN A 81 -4.89 -32.81 -5.53
C GLN A 81 -4.27 -33.96 -6.34
N PRO A 82 -3.76 -35.03 -5.70
CA PRO A 82 -3.09 -36.14 -6.37
C PRO A 82 -4.02 -37.03 -7.25
N SER A 83 -5.31 -36.69 -7.39
CA SER A 83 -6.30 -37.49 -8.11
C SER A 83 -6.22 -37.42 -9.65
N ASN A 84 -5.40 -36.53 -10.22
CA ASN A 84 -5.31 -36.35 -11.68
C ASN A 84 -4.18 -37.17 -12.36
N LEU A 85 -3.49 -38.04 -11.63
CA LEU A 85 -2.42 -38.90 -12.19
C LEU A 85 -2.93 -40.18 -12.88
N SER A 86 -4.25 -40.39 -13.00
CA SER A 86 -4.81 -41.61 -13.60
C SER A 86 -5.15 -41.52 -15.09
N LEU A 87 -4.83 -40.42 -15.78
CA LEU A 87 -5.20 -40.19 -17.19
C LEU A 87 -4.02 -40.13 -18.18
N CYS A 88 -2.89 -40.74 -17.84
CA CYS A 88 -1.86 -41.09 -18.80
C CYS A 88 -1.66 -42.62 -18.81
N ARG A 89 -2.47 -43.31 -19.61
CA ARG A 89 -2.16 -44.64 -20.16
C ARG A 89 -2.03 -44.52 -21.65
#